data_AF-A0AAW3MQE8-F1
#
_entry.id   AF-A0AAW3MQE8-F1
#
_cell.length_a   1.000
_cell.length_b   1.000
_cell.length_c   1.000
_cell.angle_alpha   90.00
_cell.angle_beta   90.00
_cell.angle_gamma   90.00
#
_symmetry.space_group_name_H-M   'P 1'
#
loop_
_entity.id
_entity.type
_entity.pdbx_description
1 polymer ?
#
loop_
_entity_poly.entity_id
_entity_poly.type
_entity_poly.pdbx_seq_one_letter_code
_entity_poly.pdbx_strand_id
1 'polypeptide(L)'
;MEKQPLPRILLHSDLHLESGPFTLPPAPEGPAVAVFAGDVCSGDGGPAALRALSNLPTVYVAGNHEFWGGDYFERLAQLETRAKEHGIHFLENRAVVIHGVRFLGATLWTNYGGGHEALMSYGLWHMRDHQAITANSWWSEPNKARFVKQFGEHALERFEGKFNPLLAMELHKKTRAWLKRELAKPFDGPTVVVTHHAPAFDSLRRVGIHEHALNRDAWVRRMNDDLNLTKVGSYASEILPDLHYELSQAGVLFWAHGHLHHAMHYGVHGIQVAANPRGRVHKPLTKESARGFAWFGVSLSDADIERSQQAHRENPEDGDGIGYEKGRSFDLAEPGYRVIEAAHQKVLETLEERRAELKALRPLVRSKRAAVVDLAGHRADTVSAAILKAVREFAESMSAQLGHAHHSTRHLDWLLSDCKLAGFREFAALESTGDYESLLIWRRIEEERTPAERERFGFHPGRYSAKSHLAHVEEQATKLMKALRKVPKACEQLRRDHLRMHRYCASR
;
A
#
# COMPACT_ATOMS: atom_id res chain seq x y z
N MET A 1 -34.50 -7.22 -18.69
CA MET A 1 -34.02 -8.12 -17.63
C MET A 1 -33.29 -7.29 -16.61
N GLU A 2 -33.68 -7.38 -15.34
CA GLU A 2 -32.94 -6.78 -14.23
C GLU A 2 -31.52 -7.39 -14.20
N LYS A 3 -30.48 -6.55 -14.21
CA LYS A 3 -29.10 -7.03 -14.06
C LYS A 3 -28.98 -7.64 -12.66
N GLN A 4 -28.53 -8.90 -12.57
CA GLN A 4 -28.24 -9.51 -11.27
C GLN A 4 -27.23 -8.64 -10.50
N PRO A 5 -27.40 -8.48 -9.17
CA PRO A 5 -26.44 -7.72 -8.37
C PRO A 5 -25.06 -8.37 -8.44
N LEU A 6 -24.02 -7.54 -8.55
CA LEU A 6 -22.64 -8.02 -8.52
C LEU A 6 -22.32 -8.65 -7.17
N PRO A 7 -21.45 -9.68 -7.13
CA PRO A 7 -21.07 -10.30 -5.88
C PRO A 7 -20.21 -9.38 -5.03
N ARG A 8 -20.35 -9.50 -3.71
CA ARG A 8 -19.36 -8.96 -2.77
C ARG A 8 -18.13 -9.85 -2.73
N ILE A 9 -16.96 -9.23 -2.59
CA ILE A 9 -15.68 -9.92 -2.44
C ILE A 9 -15.33 -10.00 -0.96
N LEU A 10 -15.35 -11.20 -0.39
CA LEU A 10 -14.81 -11.48 0.94
C LEU A 10 -13.31 -11.78 0.77
N LEU A 11 -12.47 -10.76 0.98
CA LEU A 11 -11.04 -10.83 0.70
C LEU A 11 -10.25 -11.20 1.95
N HIS A 12 -9.41 -12.23 1.82
CA HIS A 12 -8.40 -12.60 2.80
C HIS A 12 -7.08 -12.90 2.09
N SER A 13 -5.96 -12.68 2.76
CA SER A 13 -4.64 -13.15 2.33
C SER A 13 -3.79 -13.45 3.57
N ASP A 14 -2.64 -14.10 3.36
CA ASP A 14 -1.63 -14.29 4.40
C ASP A 14 -2.25 -14.87 5.68
N LEU A 15 -3.14 -15.86 5.53
CA LEU A 15 -3.86 -16.48 6.65
C LEU A 15 -2.92 -17.27 7.53
N HIS A 16 -1.85 -17.84 6.97
CA HIS A 16 -0.88 -18.68 7.66
C HIS A 16 -1.54 -19.67 8.63
N LEU A 17 -2.43 -20.53 8.12
CA LEU A 17 -3.19 -21.48 8.94
C LEU A 17 -2.28 -22.47 9.70
N GLU A 18 -1.02 -22.63 9.28
CA GLU A 18 0.00 -23.37 10.03
C GLU A 18 0.38 -22.72 11.37
N SER A 19 0.09 -21.43 11.55
CA SER A 19 0.48 -20.65 12.73
C SER A 19 -0.60 -20.58 13.81
N GLY A 20 -1.88 -20.76 13.44
CA GLY A 20 -2.98 -20.69 14.40
C GLY A 20 -4.37 -20.87 13.77
N PRO A 21 -5.40 -21.11 14.61
CA PRO A 21 -6.75 -21.40 14.15
C PRO A 21 -7.36 -20.22 13.41
N PHE A 22 -8.33 -20.46 12.53
CA PHE A 22 -9.05 -19.40 11.83
C PHE A 22 -10.47 -19.83 11.53
N THR A 23 -11.39 -18.87 11.61
CA THR A 23 -12.78 -19.03 11.18
C THR A 23 -13.14 -17.90 10.23
N LEU A 24 -13.92 -18.22 9.19
CA LEU A 24 -14.49 -17.19 8.32
C LEU A 24 -15.71 -16.54 8.98
N PRO A 25 -15.92 -15.24 8.75
CA PRO A 25 -17.16 -14.60 9.17
C PRO A 25 -18.37 -15.17 8.40
N PRO A 26 -19.60 -14.98 8.90
CA PRO A 26 -20.79 -15.25 8.11
C PRO A 26 -20.74 -14.57 6.74
N ALA A 27 -21.25 -15.24 5.71
CA ALA A 27 -21.32 -14.67 4.38
C ALA A 27 -22.13 -13.35 4.39
N PRO A 28 -21.71 -12.33 3.63
CA PRO A 28 -22.51 -11.13 3.44
C PRO A 28 -23.90 -11.45 2.86
N GLU A 29 -24.88 -10.58 3.07
CA GLU A 29 -26.17 -10.68 2.40
C GLU A 29 -26.02 -10.51 0.87
N GLY A 30 -26.66 -11.39 0.09
CA GLY A 30 -26.59 -11.39 -1.38
C GLY A 30 -25.49 -12.28 -1.96
N PRO A 31 -25.22 -12.19 -3.28
CA PRO A 31 -24.14 -12.95 -3.91
C PRO A 31 -22.77 -12.56 -3.33
N ALA A 32 -21.94 -13.56 -3.02
CA ALA A 32 -20.60 -13.33 -2.47
C ALA A 32 -19.60 -14.37 -2.99
N VAL A 33 -18.35 -13.95 -3.15
CA VAL A 33 -17.22 -14.80 -3.53
C VAL A 33 -16.11 -14.64 -2.48
N ALA A 34 -15.61 -15.75 -1.96
CA ALA A 34 -14.43 -15.74 -1.10
C ALA A 34 -13.17 -15.70 -1.97
N VAL A 35 -12.30 -14.72 -1.72
CA VAL A 35 -11.05 -14.54 -2.46
C VAL A 35 -9.88 -14.65 -1.50
N PHE A 36 -9.00 -15.62 -1.75
CA PHE A 36 -7.79 -15.86 -0.98
C PHE A 36 -6.55 -15.52 -1.80
N ALA A 37 -5.93 -14.38 -1.50
CA ALA A 37 -4.81 -13.80 -2.24
C ALA A 37 -3.43 -14.30 -1.76
N GLY A 38 -3.27 -15.63 -1.67
CA GLY A 38 -2.01 -16.30 -1.31
C GLY A 38 -1.71 -16.40 0.18
N ASP A 39 -0.69 -17.19 0.50
CA ASP A 39 -0.18 -17.47 1.84
C ASP A 39 -1.26 -17.97 2.81
N VAL A 40 -2.11 -18.88 2.32
CA VAL A 40 -3.17 -19.49 3.13
C VAL A 40 -2.57 -20.51 4.09
N CYS A 41 -1.73 -21.40 3.57
CA CYS A 41 -1.04 -22.41 4.34
C CYS A 41 0.23 -22.80 3.61
N SER A 42 1.30 -23.10 4.36
CA SER A 42 2.52 -23.63 3.76
C SER A 42 2.27 -25.02 3.12
N GLY A 43 2.81 -25.27 1.92
CA GLY A 43 2.61 -26.51 1.17
C GLY A 43 1.30 -26.57 0.37
N ASP A 44 0.70 -27.76 0.25
CA ASP A 44 -0.49 -28.04 -0.58
C ASP A 44 -1.79 -28.21 0.23
N GLY A 45 -1.76 -27.94 1.54
CA GLY A 45 -2.92 -28.10 2.43
C GLY A 45 -3.98 -27.00 2.30
N GLY A 46 -3.64 -25.87 1.65
CA GLY A 46 -4.52 -24.71 1.48
C GLY A 46 -5.92 -25.06 0.93
N PRO A 47 -6.04 -25.74 -0.21
CA PRO A 47 -7.35 -26.08 -0.79
C PRO A 47 -8.28 -26.87 0.12
N ALA A 48 -7.76 -27.86 0.85
CA ALA A 48 -8.54 -28.65 1.80
C ALA A 48 -9.07 -27.79 2.94
N ALA A 49 -8.20 -26.93 3.50
CA ALA A 49 -8.55 -26.01 4.57
C ALA A 49 -9.59 -24.97 4.12
N LEU A 50 -9.43 -24.37 2.94
CA LEU A 50 -10.39 -23.39 2.39
C LEU A 50 -11.78 -24.01 2.19
N ARG A 51 -11.84 -25.25 1.71
CA ARG A 51 -13.12 -25.96 1.56
C ARG A 51 -13.79 -26.26 2.91
N ALA A 52 -13.01 -26.51 3.96
CA ALA A 52 -13.54 -26.67 5.31
C ALA A 52 -14.02 -25.34 5.92
N LEU A 53 -13.40 -24.21 5.55
CA LEU A 53 -13.72 -22.88 6.07
C LEU A 53 -14.97 -22.27 5.43
N SER A 54 -15.20 -22.48 4.13
CA SER A 54 -16.27 -21.81 3.38
C SER A 54 -17.03 -22.73 2.44
N ASN A 55 -18.34 -22.51 2.35
CA ASN A 55 -19.18 -23.03 1.28
C ASN A 55 -19.37 -22.02 0.13
N LEU A 56 -18.78 -20.83 0.21
CA LEU A 56 -18.85 -19.84 -0.87
C LEU A 56 -18.01 -20.29 -2.07
N PRO A 57 -18.39 -19.90 -3.29
CA PRO A 57 -17.48 -19.97 -4.44
C PRO A 57 -16.16 -19.31 -4.07
N THR A 58 -15.07 -20.08 -4.20
CA THR A 58 -13.76 -19.68 -3.69
C THR A 58 -12.77 -19.53 -4.83
N VAL A 59 -12.18 -18.34 -4.94
CA VAL A 59 -11.03 -18.03 -5.80
C VAL A 59 -9.77 -18.02 -4.94
N TYR A 60 -8.75 -18.73 -5.37
CA TYR A 60 -7.50 -18.90 -4.63
C TYR A 60 -6.30 -18.76 -5.55
N VAL A 61 -5.29 -17.99 -5.15
CA VAL A 61 -3.96 -17.97 -5.79
C VAL A 61 -2.92 -18.37 -4.75
N ALA A 62 -1.82 -18.98 -5.17
CA ALA A 62 -0.71 -19.25 -4.27
C ALA A 62 0.06 -17.96 -3.95
N GLY A 63 0.54 -17.85 -2.72
CA GLY A 63 1.61 -16.93 -2.35
C GLY A 63 2.96 -17.63 -2.35
N ASN A 64 3.96 -17.05 -1.70
CA ASN A 64 5.29 -17.66 -1.64
C ASN A 64 5.34 -18.82 -0.63
N HIS A 65 4.53 -18.79 0.43
CA HIS A 65 4.53 -19.81 1.48
C HIS A 65 4.02 -21.17 1.04
N GLU A 66 3.08 -21.21 0.10
CA GLU A 66 2.65 -22.47 -0.51
C GLU A 66 3.84 -23.27 -1.06
N PHE A 67 4.88 -22.59 -1.53
CA PHE A 67 6.09 -23.20 -2.11
C PHE A 67 7.20 -23.53 -1.10
N TRP A 68 7.11 -23.04 0.14
CA TRP A 68 8.16 -23.27 1.14
C TRP A 68 8.30 -24.75 1.50
N GLY A 69 9.55 -25.22 1.57
CA GLY A 69 9.88 -26.61 1.90
C GLY A 69 9.62 -27.60 0.77
N GLY A 70 9.39 -27.14 -0.46
CA GLY A 70 9.21 -27.99 -1.64
C GLY A 70 9.79 -27.42 -2.92
N ASP A 71 9.74 -28.22 -3.98
CA ASP A 71 10.05 -27.76 -5.33
C ASP A 71 8.89 -26.96 -5.92
N TYR A 72 9.21 -25.79 -6.50
CA TYR A 72 8.23 -24.87 -7.06
C TYR A 72 7.29 -25.55 -8.07
N PHE A 73 7.83 -26.35 -8.98
CA PHE A 73 7.05 -26.93 -10.07
C PHE A 73 6.20 -28.11 -9.59
N GLU A 74 6.77 -28.96 -8.72
CA GLU A 74 6.04 -30.07 -8.11
C GLU A 74 4.90 -29.56 -7.24
N ARG A 75 5.17 -28.55 -6.41
CA ARG A 75 4.18 -27.96 -5.52
C ARG A 75 3.06 -27.28 -6.29
N LEU A 76 3.37 -26.59 -7.38
CA LEU A 76 2.34 -26.01 -8.25
C LEU A 76 1.39 -27.09 -8.79
N ALA A 77 1.92 -28.22 -9.27
CA ALA A 77 1.11 -29.34 -9.76
C ALA A 77 0.26 -29.98 -8.64
N GLN A 78 0.80 -30.10 -7.42
CA GLN A 78 0.07 -30.58 -6.26
C GLN A 78 -1.09 -29.65 -5.91
N LEU A 79 -0.86 -28.33 -5.82
CA LEU A 79 -1.91 -27.34 -5.55
C LEU A 79 -3.03 -27.41 -6.58
N GLU A 80 -2.71 -27.51 -7.87
CA GLU A 80 -3.72 -27.67 -8.92
C GLU A 80 -4.56 -28.94 -8.75
N THR A 81 -3.92 -30.04 -8.36
CA THR A 81 -4.59 -31.33 -8.13
C THR A 81 -5.51 -31.26 -6.91
N ARG A 82 -4.99 -30.79 -5.77
CA ARG A 82 -5.75 -30.60 -4.53
C ARG A 82 -6.91 -29.64 -4.69
N ALA A 83 -6.72 -28.54 -5.42
CA ALA A 83 -7.79 -27.59 -5.68
C ALA A 83 -8.96 -28.22 -6.45
N LYS A 84 -8.67 -29.06 -7.45
CA LYS A 84 -9.70 -29.83 -8.17
C LYS A 84 -10.41 -30.82 -7.25
N GLU A 85 -9.68 -31.57 -6.43
CA GLU A 85 -10.23 -32.53 -5.46
C GLU A 85 -11.23 -31.87 -4.50
N HIS A 86 -10.95 -30.64 -4.07
CA HIS A 86 -11.77 -29.90 -3.10
C HIS A 86 -12.77 -28.90 -3.72
N GLY A 87 -12.82 -28.81 -5.05
CA GLY A 87 -13.70 -27.88 -5.77
C GLY A 87 -13.37 -26.40 -5.53
N ILE A 88 -12.09 -26.07 -5.39
CA ILE A 88 -11.57 -24.72 -5.23
C ILE A 88 -11.09 -24.19 -6.59
N HIS A 89 -11.43 -22.95 -6.94
CA HIS A 89 -10.92 -22.31 -8.14
C HIS A 89 -9.50 -21.76 -7.90
N PHE A 90 -8.51 -22.64 -7.97
CA PHE A 90 -7.10 -22.25 -7.94
C PHE A 90 -6.65 -21.66 -9.27
N LEU A 91 -6.06 -20.46 -9.24
CA LEU A 91 -5.65 -19.71 -10.42
C LEU A 91 -4.14 -19.46 -10.41
N GLU A 92 -3.42 -20.07 -11.36
CA GLU A 92 -2.06 -19.71 -11.74
C GLU A 92 -2.03 -19.47 -13.25
N ASN A 93 -2.08 -18.21 -13.66
CA ASN A 93 -2.31 -17.80 -15.05
C ASN A 93 -3.60 -18.41 -15.61
N ARG A 94 -4.68 -18.35 -14.83
CA ARG A 94 -6.00 -18.89 -15.21
C ARG A 94 -7.13 -17.91 -14.92
N ALA A 95 -8.24 -18.14 -15.62
CA ALA A 95 -9.46 -17.37 -15.50
C ALA A 95 -10.63 -18.26 -15.07
N VAL A 96 -11.55 -17.70 -14.30
CA VAL A 96 -12.85 -18.31 -13.99
C VAL A 96 -13.94 -17.24 -14.01
N VAL A 97 -15.17 -17.60 -14.38
CA VAL A 97 -16.31 -16.69 -14.30
C VAL A 97 -17.26 -17.19 -13.21
N ILE A 98 -17.55 -16.33 -12.24
CA ILE A 98 -18.43 -16.63 -11.11
C ILE A 98 -19.40 -15.46 -10.96
N HIS A 99 -20.70 -15.74 -10.90
CA HIS A 99 -21.75 -14.71 -10.79
C HIS A 99 -21.63 -13.56 -11.82
N GLY A 100 -21.26 -13.90 -13.07
CA GLY A 100 -21.09 -12.92 -14.15
C GLY A 100 -19.82 -12.06 -14.05
N VAL A 101 -18.93 -12.32 -13.09
CA VAL A 101 -17.65 -11.64 -12.91
C VAL A 101 -16.51 -12.53 -13.39
N ARG A 102 -15.61 -12.00 -14.21
CA ARG A 102 -14.39 -12.70 -14.64
C ARG A 102 -13.27 -12.47 -13.62
N PHE A 103 -12.77 -13.54 -13.03
CA PHE A 103 -11.60 -13.52 -12.16
C PHE A 103 -10.38 -13.99 -12.94
N LEU A 104 -9.30 -13.21 -12.89
CA LEU A 104 -7.98 -13.55 -13.44
C LEU A 104 -7.00 -13.69 -12.27
N GLY A 105 -6.26 -14.80 -12.17
CA GLY A 105 -5.36 -14.98 -11.03
C GLY A 105 -4.03 -15.65 -11.34
N ALA A 106 -3.01 -15.25 -10.58
CA ALA A 106 -1.66 -15.80 -10.57
C ALA A 106 -0.89 -15.36 -9.32
N THR A 107 0.15 -16.08 -8.90
CA THR A 107 1.07 -15.61 -7.83
C THR A 107 1.75 -14.28 -8.19
N LEU A 108 1.87 -13.99 -9.50
CA LEU A 108 2.51 -12.85 -10.15
C LEU A 108 4.03 -12.83 -10.05
N TRP A 109 4.62 -13.19 -8.91
CA TRP A 109 6.05 -12.98 -8.59
C TRP A 109 6.52 -11.55 -9.00
N THR A 110 7.77 -11.21 -8.75
CA THR A 110 8.29 -9.87 -9.07
C THR A 110 9.28 -9.89 -10.20
N ASN A 111 9.44 -8.74 -10.85
CA ASN A 111 10.44 -8.53 -11.89
C ASN A 111 11.74 -7.91 -11.39
N TYR A 112 11.88 -7.65 -10.08
CA TYR A 112 13.04 -6.99 -9.48
C TYR A 112 13.40 -5.67 -10.18
N GLY A 113 12.41 -4.81 -10.40
CA GLY A 113 12.59 -3.52 -11.08
C GLY A 113 13.05 -3.67 -12.54
N GLY A 114 12.56 -4.70 -13.23
CA GLY A 114 12.96 -5.02 -14.60
C GLY A 114 14.33 -5.71 -14.70
N GLY A 115 14.72 -6.46 -13.67
CA GLY A 115 16.00 -7.13 -13.57
C GLY A 115 17.14 -6.22 -13.15
N HIS A 116 16.85 -5.22 -12.32
CA HIS A 116 17.86 -4.33 -11.80
C HIS A 116 18.87 -5.11 -10.94
N GLU A 117 20.17 -4.93 -11.23
CA GLU A 117 21.22 -5.75 -10.63
C GLU A 117 21.25 -5.66 -9.09
N ALA A 118 21.08 -4.45 -8.53
CA ALA A 118 21.01 -4.26 -7.08
C ALA A 118 19.81 -4.99 -6.47
N LEU A 119 18.60 -4.80 -7.03
CA LEU A 119 17.37 -5.42 -6.50
C LEU A 119 17.42 -6.94 -6.60
N MET A 120 17.91 -7.49 -7.72
CA MET A 120 18.10 -8.93 -7.88
C MET A 120 19.10 -9.47 -6.88
N SER A 121 20.20 -8.76 -6.62
CA SER A 121 21.20 -9.16 -5.64
C SER A 121 20.64 -9.15 -4.22
N TYR A 122 19.99 -8.05 -3.80
CA TYR A 122 19.32 -7.99 -2.50
C TYR A 122 18.28 -9.09 -2.35
N GLY A 123 17.46 -9.28 -3.37
CA GLY A 123 16.52 -10.37 -3.48
C GLY A 123 17.19 -11.72 -3.18
N LEU A 124 18.16 -12.12 -4.00
CA LEU A 124 18.85 -13.42 -3.89
C LEU A 124 19.38 -13.69 -2.48
N TRP A 125 20.04 -12.70 -1.87
CA TRP A 125 20.77 -12.91 -0.62
C TRP A 125 19.90 -12.73 0.64
N HIS A 126 18.88 -11.87 0.59
CA HIS A 126 18.09 -11.51 1.78
C HIS A 126 16.70 -12.13 1.80
N MET A 127 16.13 -12.52 0.64
CA MET A 127 14.82 -13.17 0.61
C MET A 127 14.91 -14.63 1.06
N ARG A 128 14.05 -14.97 2.03
CA ARG A 128 13.94 -16.35 2.51
C ARG A 128 13.41 -17.31 1.44
N ASP A 129 12.64 -16.81 0.48
CA ASP A 129 12.09 -17.61 -0.62
C ASP A 129 13.19 -18.37 -1.38
N HIS A 130 14.34 -17.72 -1.62
CA HIS A 130 15.47 -18.33 -2.33
C HIS A 130 16.29 -19.30 -1.49
N GLN A 131 15.94 -19.47 -0.22
CA GLN A 131 16.51 -20.48 0.69
C GLN A 131 15.53 -21.62 0.90
N ALA A 132 14.25 -21.29 1.05
CA ALA A 132 13.16 -22.18 1.43
C ALA A 132 12.52 -22.94 0.25
N ILE A 133 12.65 -22.44 -0.99
CA ILE A 133 12.01 -23.02 -2.18
C ILE A 133 13.08 -23.61 -3.10
N THR A 134 12.89 -24.84 -3.57
CA THR A 134 13.73 -25.45 -4.62
C THR A 134 13.08 -25.29 -6.00
N ALA A 135 13.86 -25.41 -7.06
CA ALA A 135 13.38 -25.32 -8.44
C ALA A 135 14.29 -26.14 -9.36
N ASN A 136 14.47 -27.43 -9.04
CA ASN A 136 15.52 -28.28 -9.60
C ASN A 136 15.47 -28.35 -11.13
N SER A 137 14.26 -28.47 -11.70
CA SER A 137 14.08 -28.57 -13.15
C SER A 137 14.41 -27.29 -13.94
N TRP A 138 14.54 -26.14 -13.26
CA TRP A 138 14.96 -24.90 -13.92
C TRP A 138 16.47 -24.83 -14.15
N TRP A 139 17.28 -25.54 -13.36
CA TRP A 139 18.75 -25.45 -13.35
C TRP A 139 19.43 -26.23 -14.49
N SER A 140 19.00 -25.97 -15.73
CA SER A 140 19.70 -26.41 -16.94
C SER A 140 21.03 -25.66 -17.13
N GLU A 141 21.97 -26.24 -17.89
CA GLU A 141 23.27 -25.61 -18.20
C GLU A 141 23.14 -24.16 -18.74
N PRO A 142 22.22 -23.84 -19.67
CA PRO A 142 22.00 -22.45 -20.09
C PRO A 142 21.57 -21.52 -18.95
N ASN A 143 20.76 -22.00 -18.00
CA ASN A 143 20.29 -21.22 -16.87
C ASN A 143 21.37 -21.06 -15.80
N LYS A 144 22.24 -22.06 -15.59
CA LYS A 144 23.46 -21.94 -14.78
C LYS A 144 24.36 -20.83 -15.32
N ALA A 145 24.63 -20.84 -16.63
CA ALA A 145 25.45 -19.80 -17.26
C ALA A 145 24.84 -18.39 -17.10
N ARG A 146 23.51 -18.26 -17.24
CA ARG A 146 22.80 -16.99 -17.00
C ARG A 146 22.87 -16.55 -15.53
N PHE A 147 22.76 -17.50 -14.61
CA PHE A 147 22.86 -17.25 -13.17
C PHE A 147 24.27 -16.78 -12.79
N VAL A 148 25.32 -17.48 -13.24
CA VAL A 148 26.72 -17.08 -13.01
C VAL A 148 27.00 -15.71 -13.60
N LYS A 149 26.49 -15.42 -14.80
CA LYS A 149 26.63 -14.08 -15.39
C LYS A 149 25.99 -12.97 -14.53
N GLN A 150 24.87 -13.26 -13.88
CA GLN A 150 24.13 -12.27 -13.09
C GLN A 150 24.65 -12.12 -11.65
N PHE A 151 25.09 -13.23 -11.03
CA PHE A 151 25.37 -13.29 -9.59
C PHE A 151 26.77 -13.82 -9.25
N GLY A 152 27.51 -14.36 -10.21
CA GLY A 152 28.85 -14.93 -10.01
C GLY A 152 28.86 -16.38 -9.53
N GLU A 153 30.00 -17.05 -9.71
CA GLU A 153 30.24 -18.46 -9.34
C GLU A 153 29.97 -18.73 -7.85
N HIS A 154 30.37 -17.82 -6.96
CA HIS A 154 30.16 -17.96 -5.51
C HIS A 154 28.68 -18.10 -5.11
N ALA A 155 27.78 -17.59 -5.95
CA ALA A 155 26.35 -17.62 -5.68
C ALA A 155 25.78 -18.94 -6.22
N LEU A 156 26.35 -19.46 -7.31
CA LEU A 156 25.96 -20.76 -7.86
C LEU A 156 26.20 -21.86 -6.82
N GLU A 157 27.39 -21.88 -6.20
CA GLU A 157 27.75 -22.85 -5.16
C GLU A 157 26.74 -22.92 -4.00
N ARG A 158 26.10 -21.77 -3.68
CA ARG A 158 25.15 -21.66 -2.57
C ARG A 158 23.69 -21.89 -3.00
N PHE A 159 23.32 -21.46 -4.19
CA PHE A 159 21.93 -21.35 -4.62
C PHE A 159 21.54 -22.30 -5.76
N GLU A 160 22.45 -23.12 -6.29
CA GLU A 160 22.09 -24.16 -7.26
C GLU A 160 20.95 -25.05 -6.71
N GLY A 161 19.99 -25.39 -7.57
CA GLY A 161 18.77 -26.10 -7.19
C GLY A 161 17.70 -25.22 -6.51
N LYS A 162 17.99 -23.96 -6.14
CA LYS A 162 17.03 -23.07 -5.48
C LYS A 162 16.18 -22.24 -6.46
N PHE A 163 14.98 -21.89 -6.02
CA PHE A 163 14.22 -20.81 -6.63
C PHE A 163 15.01 -19.51 -6.49
N ASN A 164 15.06 -18.67 -7.53
CA ASN A 164 15.94 -17.50 -7.56
C ASN A 164 15.33 -16.33 -8.34
N PRO A 165 15.88 -15.11 -8.24
CA PRO A 165 15.30 -13.92 -8.88
C PRO A 165 15.18 -14.01 -10.42
N LEU A 166 16.05 -14.76 -11.11
CA LEU A 166 15.94 -14.94 -12.56
C LEU A 166 14.69 -15.75 -12.93
N LEU A 167 14.44 -16.84 -12.21
CA LEU A 167 13.23 -17.64 -12.38
C LEU A 167 11.98 -16.85 -12.00
N ALA A 168 11.97 -16.15 -10.86
CA ALA A 168 10.86 -15.29 -10.46
C ALA A 168 10.53 -14.23 -11.54
N MET A 169 11.54 -13.58 -12.11
CA MET A 169 11.36 -12.62 -13.21
C MET A 169 10.81 -13.31 -14.48
N GLU A 170 11.22 -14.53 -14.81
CA GLU A 170 10.68 -15.28 -15.94
C GLU A 170 9.19 -15.62 -15.75
N LEU A 171 8.82 -16.08 -14.56
CA LEU A 171 7.43 -16.36 -14.20
C LEU A 171 6.60 -15.08 -14.28
N HIS A 172 7.10 -13.99 -13.73
CA HIS A 172 6.46 -12.68 -13.83
C HIS A 172 6.23 -12.23 -15.29
N LYS A 173 7.22 -12.40 -16.16
CA LYS A 173 7.08 -12.09 -17.60
C LYS A 173 5.99 -12.96 -18.26
N LYS A 174 5.93 -14.25 -17.92
CA LYS A 174 4.87 -15.17 -18.40
C LYS A 174 3.49 -14.71 -17.92
N THR A 175 3.35 -14.37 -16.63
CA THR A 175 2.10 -13.90 -16.06
C THR A 175 1.64 -12.58 -16.67
N ARG A 176 2.54 -11.60 -16.83
CA ARG A 176 2.19 -10.33 -17.50
C ARG A 176 1.74 -10.53 -18.93
N ALA A 177 2.44 -11.36 -19.70
CA ALA A 177 2.05 -11.66 -21.07
C ALA A 177 0.70 -12.38 -21.13
N TRP A 178 0.42 -13.28 -20.19
CA TRP A 178 -0.86 -13.94 -20.06
C TRP A 178 -1.99 -12.96 -19.68
N LEU A 179 -1.81 -12.14 -18.65
CA LEU A 179 -2.77 -11.10 -18.23
C LEU A 179 -3.13 -10.19 -19.41
N LYS A 180 -2.12 -9.70 -20.15
CA LYS A 180 -2.33 -8.85 -21.32
C LYS A 180 -3.24 -9.53 -22.37
N ARG A 181 -3.01 -10.82 -22.64
CA ARG A 181 -3.84 -11.60 -23.59
C ARG A 181 -5.25 -11.84 -23.07
N GLU A 182 -5.42 -12.16 -21.78
CA GLU A 182 -6.75 -12.41 -21.21
C GLU A 182 -7.58 -11.13 -21.11
N LEU A 183 -6.97 -10.01 -20.72
CA LEU A 183 -7.64 -8.70 -20.65
C LEU A 183 -8.09 -8.23 -22.04
N ALA A 184 -7.34 -8.55 -23.10
CA ALA A 184 -7.72 -8.24 -24.47
C ALA A 184 -8.93 -9.05 -24.99
N LYS A 185 -9.33 -10.14 -24.31
CA LYS A 185 -10.51 -10.92 -24.70
C LYS A 185 -11.78 -10.15 -24.31
N PRO A 186 -12.73 -9.95 -25.24
CA PRO A 186 -14.03 -9.34 -24.93
C PRO A 186 -14.74 -10.12 -23.83
N PHE A 187 -15.33 -9.41 -22.88
CA PHE A 187 -16.15 -9.98 -21.81
C PHE A 187 -17.23 -8.97 -21.40
N ASP A 188 -18.49 -9.36 -21.51
CA ASP A 188 -19.64 -8.52 -21.16
C ASP A 188 -19.95 -8.64 -19.65
N GLY A 189 -19.00 -8.20 -18.83
CA GLY A 189 -19.07 -8.23 -17.38
C GLY A 189 -17.83 -7.60 -16.73
N PRO A 190 -17.84 -7.38 -15.40
CA PRO A 190 -16.69 -6.83 -14.71
C PRO A 190 -15.57 -7.87 -14.58
N THR A 191 -14.33 -7.38 -14.54
CA THR A 191 -13.15 -8.21 -14.29
C THR A 191 -12.54 -7.90 -12.92
N VAL A 192 -12.12 -8.94 -12.21
CA VAL A 192 -11.35 -8.89 -10.97
C VAL A 192 -10.01 -9.58 -11.21
N VAL A 193 -8.91 -8.94 -10.79
CA VAL A 193 -7.58 -9.56 -10.81
C VAL A 193 -7.18 -9.94 -9.39
N VAL A 194 -6.60 -11.13 -9.20
CA VAL A 194 -6.14 -11.61 -7.91
C VAL A 194 -4.69 -12.02 -8.05
N THR A 195 -3.80 -11.37 -7.30
CA THR A 195 -2.39 -11.76 -7.23
C THR A 195 -1.96 -11.96 -5.79
N HIS A 196 -0.78 -12.51 -5.55
CA HIS A 196 -0.21 -12.46 -4.21
C HIS A 196 0.70 -11.25 -4.05
N HIS A 197 1.69 -11.12 -4.94
CA HIS A 197 2.58 -9.95 -4.97
C HIS A 197 1.84 -8.70 -5.43
N ALA A 198 2.27 -7.55 -4.92
CA ALA A 198 1.59 -6.28 -5.18
C ALA A 198 1.83 -5.78 -6.63
N PRO A 199 0.80 -5.26 -7.32
CA PRO A 199 0.88 -4.86 -8.72
C PRO A 199 1.39 -3.42 -8.94
N ALA A 200 1.65 -2.68 -7.86
CA ALA A 200 2.09 -1.29 -7.89
C ALA A 200 2.94 -0.94 -6.65
N PHE A 201 3.86 0.01 -6.79
CA PHE A 201 4.65 0.53 -5.69
C PHE A 201 3.83 1.38 -4.70
N ASP A 202 2.62 1.80 -5.06
CA ASP A 202 1.69 2.42 -4.10
C ASP A 202 1.36 1.51 -2.91
N SER A 203 1.35 0.19 -3.09
CA SER A 203 1.22 -0.73 -1.97
C SER A 203 2.44 -0.67 -1.04
N LEU A 204 3.64 -0.44 -1.59
CA LEU A 204 4.88 -0.30 -0.80
C LEU A 204 4.91 1.01 0.00
N ARG A 205 4.46 2.12 -0.60
CA ARG A 205 4.33 3.42 0.11
C ARG A 205 3.48 3.28 1.37
N ARG A 206 2.40 2.50 1.28
CA ARG A 206 1.45 2.28 2.39
C ARG A 206 2.02 1.45 3.54
N VAL A 207 3.08 0.68 3.29
CA VAL A 207 3.81 -0.05 4.34
C VAL A 207 5.09 0.66 4.78
N GLY A 208 5.21 1.95 4.46
CA GLY A 208 6.28 2.82 4.95
C GLY A 208 7.54 2.85 4.10
N ILE A 209 7.51 2.33 2.86
CA ILE A 209 8.65 2.47 1.95
C ILE A 209 8.70 3.90 1.42
N HIS A 210 9.82 4.58 1.67
CA HIS A 210 10.02 5.97 1.27
C HIS A 210 10.15 6.14 -0.25
N GLU A 211 9.65 7.26 -0.77
CA GLU A 211 9.70 7.59 -2.21
C GLU A 211 11.10 7.49 -2.81
N HIS A 212 12.12 7.90 -2.05
CA HIS A 212 13.51 7.81 -2.49
C HIS A 212 13.91 6.36 -2.85
N ALA A 213 13.44 5.36 -2.10
CA ALA A 213 13.72 3.95 -2.37
C ALA A 213 12.99 3.40 -3.61
N LEU A 214 11.91 4.04 -4.04
CA LEU A 214 11.15 3.67 -5.24
C LEU A 214 11.72 4.29 -6.51
N ASN A 215 12.61 5.28 -6.37
CA ASN A 215 13.34 5.84 -7.50
C ASN A 215 14.46 4.88 -7.95
N ARG A 216 14.45 4.55 -9.25
CA ARG A 216 15.46 3.71 -9.88
C ARG A 216 16.89 4.21 -9.70
N ASP A 217 17.10 5.52 -9.64
CA ASP A 217 18.43 6.11 -9.41
C ASP A 217 19.00 5.80 -8.02
N ALA A 218 18.14 5.45 -7.06
CA ALA A 218 18.54 5.06 -5.71
C ALA A 218 18.90 3.57 -5.59
N TRP A 219 18.64 2.75 -6.62
CA TRP A 219 18.83 1.30 -6.60
C TRP A 219 20.29 0.91 -6.81
N VAL A 220 21.17 1.38 -5.94
CA VAL A 220 22.58 1.00 -5.93
C VAL A 220 22.83 -0.08 -4.89
N ARG A 221 23.81 -0.97 -5.13
CA ARG A 221 24.24 -1.92 -4.10
C ARG A 221 24.85 -1.15 -2.94
N ARG A 222 24.37 -1.40 -1.72
CA ARG A 222 24.89 -0.84 -0.48
C ARG A 222 25.26 -1.98 0.46
N MET A 223 26.02 -1.67 1.50
CA MET A 223 26.45 -2.68 2.47
C MET A 223 25.28 -3.20 3.31
N ASN A 224 24.30 -2.34 3.61
CA ASN A 224 23.07 -2.68 4.33
C ASN A 224 21.85 -2.40 3.44
N ASP A 225 20.72 -3.02 3.75
CA ASP A 225 19.44 -2.73 3.09
C ASP A 225 18.66 -1.60 3.80
N ASP A 226 19.32 -0.46 4.01
CA ASP A 226 18.78 0.70 4.73
C ASP A 226 17.56 1.33 4.04
N LEU A 227 17.48 1.20 2.71
CA LEU A 227 16.37 1.67 1.90
C LEU A 227 15.26 0.62 1.66
N ASN A 228 15.37 -0.57 2.25
CA ASN A 228 14.44 -1.69 2.02
C ASN A 228 14.32 -2.10 0.53
N LEU A 229 15.42 -2.03 -0.22
CA LEU A 229 15.52 -2.46 -1.61
C LEU A 229 15.17 -3.94 -1.80
N THR A 230 15.36 -4.79 -0.78
CA THR A 230 14.85 -6.17 -0.80
C THR A 230 13.34 -6.19 -0.99
N LYS A 231 12.60 -5.35 -0.24
CA LYS A 231 11.14 -5.24 -0.38
C LYS A 231 10.77 -4.61 -1.73
N VAL A 232 11.44 -3.55 -2.15
CA VAL A 232 11.19 -2.90 -3.45
C VAL A 232 11.33 -3.89 -4.61
N GLY A 233 12.38 -4.71 -4.60
CA GLY A 233 12.64 -5.69 -5.64
C GLY A 233 11.75 -6.92 -5.59
N SER A 234 11.42 -7.39 -4.38
CA SER A 234 10.88 -8.74 -4.20
C SER A 234 9.40 -8.79 -3.88
N TYR A 235 8.78 -7.69 -3.40
CA TYR A 235 7.40 -7.70 -2.88
C TYR A 235 6.38 -7.10 -3.86
N ALA A 236 6.81 -6.20 -4.74
CA ALA A 236 5.94 -5.52 -5.69
C ALA A 236 6.59 -5.37 -7.07
N SER A 237 5.77 -5.09 -8.08
CA SER A 237 6.25 -4.68 -9.40
C SER A 237 5.30 -3.64 -9.97
N GLU A 238 5.83 -2.53 -10.47
CA GLU A 238 5.01 -1.47 -11.08
C GLU A 238 4.53 -1.92 -12.48
N ILE A 239 3.33 -2.51 -12.55
CA ILE A 239 2.79 -3.11 -13.79
C ILE A 239 1.49 -2.49 -14.29
N LEU A 240 0.75 -1.80 -13.43
CA LEU A 240 -0.52 -1.16 -13.79
C LEU A 240 -0.37 -0.09 -14.87
N PRO A 241 0.70 0.74 -14.89
CA PRO A 241 0.86 1.76 -15.92
C PRO A 241 0.97 1.15 -17.33
N ASP A 242 1.75 0.09 -17.44
CA ASP A 242 1.99 -0.63 -18.70
C ASP A 242 0.76 -1.40 -19.22
N LEU A 243 -0.21 -1.68 -18.35
CA LEU A 243 -1.44 -2.41 -18.67
C LEU A 243 -2.67 -1.49 -18.72
N HIS A 244 -2.50 -0.17 -18.56
CA HIS A 244 -3.60 0.76 -18.36
C HIS A 244 -4.69 0.66 -19.46
N TYR A 245 -4.28 0.51 -20.72
CA TYR A 245 -5.22 0.37 -21.83
C TYR A 245 -6.04 -0.91 -21.72
N GLU A 246 -5.38 -2.06 -21.56
CA GLU A 246 -6.02 -3.37 -21.44
C GLU A 246 -6.93 -3.44 -20.21
N LEU A 247 -6.48 -2.87 -19.09
CA LEU A 247 -7.24 -2.77 -17.86
C LEU A 247 -8.54 -1.99 -18.05
N SER A 248 -8.46 -0.84 -18.73
CA SER A 248 -9.63 -0.02 -19.03
C SER A 248 -10.58 -0.68 -20.03
N GLN A 249 -10.08 -1.42 -21.03
CA GLN A 249 -10.93 -2.13 -21.99
C GLN A 249 -11.65 -3.32 -21.35
N ALA A 250 -10.95 -4.04 -20.47
CA ALA A 250 -11.44 -5.26 -19.85
C ALA A 250 -12.46 -5.01 -18.71
N GLY A 251 -12.76 -3.75 -18.39
CA GLY A 251 -13.63 -3.39 -17.27
C GLY A 251 -13.12 -3.92 -15.94
N VAL A 252 -11.80 -3.82 -15.69
CA VAL A 252 -11.23 -4.24 -14.39
C VAL A 252 -11.69 -3.25 -13.32
N LEU A 253 -12.43 -3.76 -12.33
CA LEU A 253 -12.95 -2.95 -11.22
C LEU A 253 -12.13 -3.11 -9.94
N PHE A 254 -11.51 -4.28 -9.76
CA PHE A 254 -10.87 -4.66 -8.51
C PHE A 254 -9.61 -5.49 -8.75
N TRP A 255 -8.57 -5.23 -7.96
CA TRP A 255 -7.34 -5.99 -7.88
C TRP A 255 -7.03 -6.36 -6.44
N ALA A 256 -7.17 -7.63 -6.11
CA ALA A 256 -6.81 -8.18 -4.80
C ALA A 256 -5.33 -8.61 -4.76
N HIS A 257 -4.62 -8.29 -3.67
CA HIS A 257 -3.30 -8.84 -3.40
C HIS A 257 -3.05 -9.15 -1.91
N GLY A 258 -1.86 -9.66 -1.57
CA GLY A 258 -1.41 -9.98 -0.20
C GLY A 258 0.06 -9.58 0.05
N HIS A 259 0.80 -10.45 0.74
CA HIS A 259 2.26 -10.46 0.94
C HIS A 259 2.84 -9.38 1.87
N LEU A 260 2.24 -8.18 1.88
CA LEU A 260 2.80 -7.03 2.59
C LEU A 260 2.47 -6.98 4.09
N HIS A 261 1.60 -7.87 4.59
CA HIS A 261 1.12 -7.90 5.99
C HIS A 261 0.53 -6.56 6.49
N HIS A 262 0.01 -5.74 5.58
CA HIS A 262 -0.79 -4.55 5.89
C HIS A 262 -2.08 -4.57 5.10
N ALA A 263 -3.21 -4.41 5.79
CA ALA A 263 -4.48 -4.17 5.14
C ALA A 263 -4.48 -2.80 4.47
N MET A 264 -4.95 -2.78 3.23
CA MET A 264 -5.01 -1.56 2.44
C MET A 264 -6.16 -1.61 1.46
N HIS A 265 -6.67 -0.44 1.13
CA HIS A 265 -7.68 -0.25 0.11
C HIS A 265 -7.50 1.13 -0.47
N TYR A 266 -7.17 1.18 -1.75
CA TYR A 266 -6.90 2.42 -2.46
C TYR A 266 -7.31 2.27 -3.91
N GLY A 267 -7.47 3.39 -4.62
CA GLY A 267 -7.61 3.35 -6.06
C GLY A 267 -6.29 3.68 -6.75
N VAL A 268 -6.07 3.12 -7.92
CA VAL A 268 -4.99 3.50 -8.84
C VAL A 268 -5.42 3.15 -10.27
N HIS A 269 -5.18 4.04 -11.24
CA HIS A 269 -5.63 3.85 -12.63
C HIS A 269 -7.13 3.53 -12.81
N GLY A 270 -8.00 4.09 -11.96
CA GLY A 270 -9.45 3.79 -11.97
C GLY A 270 -9.85 2.43 -11.40
N ILE A 271 -8.90 1.63 -10.91
CA ILE A 271 -9.12 0.31 -10.32
C ILE A 271 -9.01 0.41 -8.81
N GLN A 272 -9.85 -0.33 -8.08
CA GLN A 272 -9.64 -0.54 -6.65
C GLN A 272 -8.57 -1.59 -6.43
N VAL A 273 -7.52 -1.27 -5.69
CA VAL A 273 -6.52 -2.22 -5.22
C VAL A 273 -6.71 -2.43 -3.73
N ALA A 274 -6.75 -3.68 -3.29
CA ALA A 274 -6.92 -4.01 -1.88
C ALA A 274 -6.13 -5.24 -1.45
N ALA A 275 -5.76 -5.25 -0.18
CA ALA A 275 -5.22 -6.40 0.53
C ALA A 275 -5.85 -6.46 1.93
N ASN A 276 -6.07 -7.68 2.42
CA ASN A 276 -6.56 -7.92 3.78
C ASN A 276 -5.79 -9.10 4.42
N PRO A 277 -4.49 -8.90 4.69
CA PRO A 277 -3.61 -9.92 5.20
C PRO A 277 -3.84 -10.13 6.71
N ARG A 278 -4.05 -11.37 7.13
CA ARG A 278 -4.15 -11.71 8.55
C ARG A 278 -2.78 -11.71 9.24
N GLY A 279 -1.77 -12.21 8.54
CA GLY A 279 -0.45 -12.45 9.11
C GLY A 279 -0.39 -13.69 10.00
N ARG A 280 0.77 -13.93 10.61
CA ARG A 280 1.01 -15.10 11.46
C ARG A 280 0.49 -14.90 12.87
N VAL A 281 -0.11 -15.94 13.43
CA VAL A 281 -0.34 -16.00 14.87
C VAL A 281 0.97 -16.32 15.56
N HIS A 282 1.36 -15.44 16.48
CA HIS A 282 2.56 -15.64 17.31
C HIS A 282 2.20 -16.40 18.58
N LYS A 283 3.09 -17.30 19.00
CA LYS A 283 2.95 -17.96 20.31
C LYS A 283 3.05 -16.90 21.42
N PRO A 284 2.24 -17.00 22.49
CA PRO A 284 2.34 -16.07 23.59
C PRO A 284 3.69 -16.21 24.29
N LEU A 285 4.12 -15.15 24.96
CA LEU A 285 5.35 -15.16 25.74
C LEU A 285 5.32 -16.26 26.81
N THR A 286 6.45 -16.91 26.99
CA THR A 286 6.73 -17.82 28.10
C THR A 286 7.88 -17.27 28.94
N LYS A 287 8.09 -17.81 30.14
CA LYS A 287 9.27 -17.47 30.95
C LYS A 287 10.58 -17.77 30.21
N GLU A 288 10.58 -18.79 29.35
CA GLU A 288 11.73 -19.15 28.52
C GLU A 288 11.95 -18.14 27.40
N SER A 289 10.91 -17.79 26.63
CA SER A 289 11.05 -16.79 25.56
C SER A 289 11.44 -15.42 26.11
N ALA A 290 10.88 -15.03 27.26
CA ALA A 290 11.23 -13.79 27.96
C ALA A 290 12.71 -13.73 28.37
N ARG A 291 13.30 -14.85 28.82
CA ARG A 291 14.75 -14.94 29.08
C ARG A 291 15.57 -14.76 27.79
N GLY A 292 15.08 -15.26 26.67
CA GLY A 292 15.71 -15.02 25.36
C GLY A 292 15.77 -13.54 25.00
N PHE A 293 14.69 -12.78 25.25
CA PHE A 293 14.65 -11.33 25.01
C PHE A 293 15.61 -10.53 25.91
N ALA A 294 15.90 -11.02 27.12
CA ALA A 294 16.87 -10.39 28.01
C ALA A 294 18.28 -10.34 27.40
N TRP A 295 18.63 -11.31 26.54
CA TRP A 295 19.90 -11.30 25.81
C TRP A 295 20.03 -10.14 24.81
N PHE A 296 18.89 -9.60 24.35
CA PHE A 296 18.79 -8.43 23.50
C PHE A 296 18.53 -7.13 24.28
N GLY A 297 18.72 -7.15 25.62
CA GLY A 297 18.53 -5.98 26.48
C GLY A 297 17.06 -5.64 26.78
N VAL A 298 16.12 -6.51 26.41
CA VAL A 298 14.69 -6.30 26.69
C VAL A 298 14.29 -7.09 27.95
N SER A 299 13.96 -6.37 29.01
CA SER A 299 13.47 -6.97 30.25
C SER A 299 11.94 -7.06 30.25
N LEU A 300 11.40 -8.27 30.25
CA LEU A 300 9.97 -8.55 30.29
C LEU A 300 9.59 -9.08 31.68
N SER A 301 8.60 -8.46 32.31
CA SER A 301 8.10 -8.85 33.63
C SER A 301 7.16 -10.07 33.54
N ASP A 302 6.90 -10.73 34.68
CA ASP A 302 5.86 -11.77 34.75
C ASP A 302 4.49 -11.22 34.31
N ALA A 303 4.21 -9.93 34.57
CA ALA A 303 2.99 -9.27 34.12
C ALA A 303 2.94 -9.08 32.59
N ASP A 304 4.08 -8.88 31.91
CA ASP A 304 4.13 -8.84 30.44
C ASP A 304 3.82 -10.21 29.83
N ILE A 305 4.36 -11.26 30.45
CA ILE A 305 4.09 -12.65 30.05
C ILE A 305 2.61 -12.98 30.22
N GLU A 306 2.03 -12.66 31.37
CA GLU A 306 0.60 -12.89 31.65
C GLU A 306 -0.30 -12.12 30.68
N ARG A 307 0.01 -10.84 30.40
CA ARG A 307 -0.72 -10.05 29.39
C ARG A 307 -0.67 -10.69 28.01
N SER A 308 0.50 -11.13 27.57
CA SER A 308 0.66 -11.80 26.26
C SER A 308 -0.15 -13.10 26.19
N GLN A 309 -0.12 -13.91 27.25
CA GLN A 309 -0.87 -15.16 27.31
C GLN A 309 -2.39 -14.94 27.38
N GLN A 310 -2.84 -13.93 28.12
CA GLN A 310 -4.24 -13.54 28.18
C GLN A 310 -4.74 -13.04 26.83
N ALA A 311 -4.00 -12.12 26.19
CA ALA A 311 -4.35 -11.60 24.87
C ALA A 311 -4.48 -12.73 23.83
N HIS A 312 -3.58 -13.71 23.86
CA HIS A 312 -3.64 -14.87 22.97
C HIS A 312 -4.84 -15.80 23.27
N ARG A 313 -5.23 -15.96 24.54
CA ARG A 313 -6.45 -16.73 24.90
C ARG A 313 -7.72 -16.04 24.45
N GLU A 314 -7.78 -14.71 24.58
CA GLU A 314 -8.94 -13.91 24.19
C GLU A 314 -9.06 -13.79 22.67
N ASN A 315 -7.92 -13.73 21.96
CA ASN A 315 -7.86 -13.55 20.52
C ASN A 315 -6.96 -14.60 19.84
N PRO A 316 -7.33 -15.89 19.87
CA PRO A 316 -6.48 -16.98 19.39
C PRO A 316 -6.27 -16.98 17.88
N GLU A 317 -7.09 -16.21 17.15
CA GLU A 317 -7.01 -16.07 15.70
C GLU A 317 -6.25 -14.82 15.25
N ASP A 318 -5.83 -13.94 16.15
CA ASP A 318 -5.19 -12.68 15.78
C ASP A 318 -3.76 -12.91 15.27
N GLY A 319 -3.52 -12.49 14.04
CA GLY A 319 -2.21 -12.52 13.40
C GLY A 319 -1.50 -11.16 13.43
N ASP A 320 -0.26 -11.14 12.96
CA ASP A 320 0.57 -9.93 12.89
C ASP A 320 0.27 -8.98 11.72
N GLY A 321 -0.79 -9.23 10.95
CA GLY A 321 -1.23 -8.36 9.87
C GLY A 321 -1.80 -7.05 10.39
N ILE A 322 -1.22 -5.92 9.96
CA ILE A 322 -1.63 -4.59 10.42
C ILE A 322 -2.96 -4.19 9.78
N GLY A 323 -3.96 -3.89 10.61
CA GLY A 323 -5.27 -3.43 10.15
C GLY A 323 -6.15 -4.54 9.55
N TYR A 324 -5.82 -5.82 9.81
CA TYR A 324 -6.64 -6.94 9.37
C TYR A 324 -8.07 -6.83 9.91
N GLU A 325 -9.04 -7.01 9.02
CA GLU A 325 -10.45 -6.98 9.37
C GLU A 325 -11.11 -8.27 8.87
N LYS A 326 -11.41 -9.19 9.79
CA LYS A 326 -11.98 -10.49 9.46
C LYS A 326 -13.29 -10.39 8.68
N GLY A 327 -14.16 -9.43 9.01
CA GLY A 327 -15.46 -9.22 8.37
C GLY A 327 -15.44 -8.37 7.09
N ARG A 328 -14.25 -7.95 6.63
CA ARG A 328 -14.14 -6.98 5.54
C ARG A 328 -14.58 -7.58 4.21
N SER A 329 -15.58 -6.93 3.59
CA SER A 329 -16.05 -7.29 2.25
C SER A 329 -16.10 -6.06 1.35
N PHE A 330 -15.79 -6.26 0.07
CA PHE A 330 -15.72 -5.21 -0.94
C PHE A 330 -16.88 -5.35 -1.92
N ASP A 331 -17.54 -4.23 -2.22
CA ASP A 331 -18.61 -4.19 -3.21
C ASP A 331 -18.04 -3.81 -4.58
N LEU A 332 -18.18 -4.71 -5.56
CA LEU A 332 -17.71 -4.47 -6.93
C LEU A 332 -18.50 -3.36 -7.65
N ALA A 333 -19.70 -3.02 -7.18
CA ALA A 333 -20.46 -1.90 -7.71
C ALA A 333 -19.92 -0.54 -7.25
N GLU A 334 -19.02 -0.51 -6.26
CA GLU A 334 -18.36 0.72 -5.84
C GLU A 334 -17.26 1.09 -6.84
N PRO A 335 -17.27 2.30 -7.41
CA PRO A 335 -16.16 2.76 -8.24
C PRO A 335 -14.95 3.07 -7.36
N GLY A 336 -13.71 2.96 -7.89
CA GLY A 336 -12.51 3.48 -7.22
C GLY A 336 -12.66 4.93 -6.73
N TYR A 337 -13.50 5.71 -7.42
CA TYR A 337 -13.90 7.06 -7.05
C TYR A 337 -14.46 7.22 -5.62
N ARG A 338 -15.20 6.25 -5.10
CA ARG A 338 -15.69 6.29 -3.70
C ARG A 338 -14.56 6.23 -2.68
N VAL A 339 -13.44 5.61 -3.03
CA VAL A 339 -12.23 5.60 -2.19
C VAL A 339 -11.64 7.02 -2.09
N ILE A 340 -11.73 7.84 -3.14
CA ILE A 340 -11.40 9.28 -3.07
C ILE A 340 -12.37 10.02 -2.17
N GLU A 341 -13.67 9.75 -2.28
CA GLU A 341 -14.69 10.42 -1.44
C GLU A 341 -14.45 10.15 0.05
N ALA A 342 -14.13 8.90 0.42
CA ALA A 342 -13.78 8.55 1.79
C ALA A 342 -12.48 9.22 2.25
N ALA A 343 -11.43 9.21 1.42
CA ALA A 343 -10.17 9.90 1.72
C ALA A 343 -10.36 11.42 1.84
N HIS A 344 -11.23 11.99 1.00
CA HIS A 344 -11.60 13.40 1.00
C HIS A 344 -12.33 13.77 2.30
N GLN A 345 -13.28 12.95 2.73
CA GLN A 345 -14.00 13.16 3.99
C GLN A 345 -13.04 13.12 5.19
N LYS A 346 -12.13 12.15 5.22
CA LYS A 346 -11.11 12.02 6.27
C LYS A 346 -10.17 13.23 6.34
N VAL A 347 -9.72 13.75 5.20
CA VAL A 347 -8.86 14.95 5.21
C VAL A 347 -9.63 16.19 5.66
N LEU A 348 -10.91 16.34 5.30
CA LEU A 348 -11.75 17.43 5.79
C LEU A 348 -11.91 17.37 7.32
N GLU A 349 -12.23 16.20 7.86
CA GLU A 349 -12.35 15.98 9.31
C GLU A 349 -11.04 16.33 10.03
N THR A 350 -9.91 15.86 9.50
CA THR A 350 -8.58 16.17 10.04
C THR A 350 -8.32 17.69 10.03
N LEU A 351 -8.64 18.38 8.94
CA LEU A 351 -8.45 19.84 8.86
C LEU A 351 -9.38 20.59 9.82
N GLU A 352 -10.61 20.12 10.01
CA GLU A 352 -11.57 20.72 10.95
C GLU A 352 -11.08 20.58 12.40
N GLU A 353 -10.60 19.39 12.79
CA GLU A 353 -9.97 19.14 14.09
C GLU A 353 -8.75 20.04 14.32
N ARG A 354 -7.82 20.05 13.37
CA ARG A 354 -6.59 20.86 13.47
C ARG A 354 -6.88 22.36 13.48
N ARG A 355 -7.90 22.81 12.78
CA ARG A 355 -8.36 24.21 12.83
C ARG A 355 -9.01 24.55 14.17
N ALA A 356 -9.77 23.63 14.77
CA ALA A 356 -10.30 23.82 16.12
C ALA A 356 -9.15 23.94 17.14
N GLU A 357 -8.10 23.14 16.98
CA GLU A 357 -6.88 23.21 17.79
C GLU A 357 -6.18 24.56 17.66
N LEU A 358 -5.98 25.09 16.43
CA LEU A 358 -5.41 26.43 16.23
C LEU A 358 -6.25 27.52 16.93
N LYS A 359 -7.58 27.44 16.84
CA LYS A 359 -8.47 28.40 17.52
C LYS A 359 -8.31 28.35 19.04
N ALA A 360 -8.05 27.18 19.61
CA ALA A 360 -7.83 27.02 21.04
C ALA A 360 -6.49 27.65 21.51
N LEU A 361 -5.54 27.90 20.60
CA LEU A 361 -4.27 28.59 20.91
C LEU A 361 -4.43 30.13 20.98
N ARG A 362 -5.51 30.71 20.45
CA ARG A 362 -5.75 32.17 20.44
C ARG A 362 -5.64 32.88 21.80
N PRO A 363 -6.19 32.35 22.91
CA PRO A 363 -5.97 32.96 24.23
C PRO A 363 -4.52 32.85 24.70
N LEU A 364 -3.80 31.77 24.33
CA LEU A 364 -2.42 31.52 24.79
C LEU A 364 -1.43 32.51 24.18
N VAL A 365 -1.58 32.86 22.90
CA VAL A 365 -0.73 33.87 22.24
C VAL A 365 -0.96 35.31 22.74
N ARG A 366 -1.96 35.51 23.61
CA ARG A 366 -2.23 36.79 24.31
C ARG A 366 -1.80 36.75 25.78
N SER A 367 -1.22 35.64 26.23
CA SER A 367 -0.74 35.48 27.61
C SER A 367 0.34 36.50 27.94
N LYS A 368 0.39 36.94 29.21
CA LYS A 368 1.49 37.77 29.73
C LYS A 368 2.77 36.96 29.97
N ARG A 369 2.69 35.62 29.96
CA ARG A 369 3.83 34.72 30.18
C ARG A 369 4.48 34.38 28.84
N ALA A 370 5.69 34.87 28.59
CA ALA A 370 6.42 34.65 27.33
C ALA A 370 6.53 33.16 26.94
N ALA A 371 6.90 32.28 27.88
CA ALA A 371 7.00 30.85 27.63
C ALA A 371 5.68 30.20 27.14
N VAL A 372 4.52 30.73 27.54
CA VAL A 372 3.21 30.24 27.06
C VAL A 372 2.95 30.70 25.64
N VAL A 373 3.36 31.93 25.30
CA VAL A 373 3.25 32.48 23.96
C VAL A 373 4.14 31.69 22.99
N ASP A 374 5.37 31.38 23.39
CA ASP A 374 6.31 30.61 22.57
C ASP A 374 5.86 29.17 22.35
N LEU A 375 5.38 28.50 23.40
CA LEU A 375 4.82 27.15 23.28
C LEU A 375 3.61 27.12 22.33
N ALA A 376 2.76 28.15 22.36
CA ALA A 376 1.64 28.27 21.44
C ALA A 376 2.10 28.49 19.98
N GLY A 377 3.18 29.25 19.77
CA GLY A 377 3.83 29.42 18.45
C GLY A 377 4.34 28.10 17.90
N HIS A 378 5.14 27.35 18.68
CA HIS A 378 5.63 26.03 18.28
C HIS A 378 4.51 25.00 18.08
N ARG A 379 3.45 25.06 18.89
CA ARG A 379 2.29 24.19 18.68
C ARG A 379 1.59 24.50 17.35
N ALA A 380 1.51 25.78 16.95
CA ALA A 380 0.99 26.16 15.65
C ALA A 380 1.82 25.57 14.49
N ASP A 381 3.15 25.49 14.62
CA ASP A 381 4.01 24.81 13.62
C ASP A 381 3.69 23.33 13.52
N THR A 382 3.58 22.65 14.67
CA THR A 382 3.25 21.21 14.70
C THR A 382 1.90 20.94 14.04
N VAL A 383 0.92 21.80 14.30
CA VAL A 383 -0.40 21.71 13.67
C VAL A 383 -0.33 22.01 12.17
N SER A 384 0.46 23.01 11.75
CA SER A 384 0.70 23.32 10.34
C SER A 384 1.30 22.12 9.60
N ALA A 385 2.34 21.49 10.15
CA ALA A 385 2.96 20.30 9.58
C ALA A 385 1.97 19.13 9.45
N ALA A 386 1.10 18.92 10.45
CA ALA A 386 0.07 17.90 10.39
C ALA A 386 -0.99 18.18 9.31
N ILE A 387 -1.40 19.44 9.13
CA ILE A 387 -2.30 19.86 8.05
C ILE A 387 -1.66 19.58 6.69
N LEU A 388 -0.41 20.03 6.49
CA LEU A 388 0.32 19.83 5.24
C LEU A 388 0.46 18.35 4.89
N LYS A 389 0.80 17.52 5.87
CA LYS A 389 0.88 16.07 5.72
C LYS A 389 -0.45 15.48 5.25
N ALA A 390 -1.55 15.81 5.94
CA ALA A 390 -2.88 15.29 5.59
C ALA A 390 -3.32 15.69 4.17
N VAL A 391 -3.04 16.94 3.76
CA VAL A 391 -3.38 17.42 2.41
C VAL A 391 -2.51 16.75 1.34
N ARG A 392 -1.23 16.52 1.60
CA ARG A 392 -0.33 15.77 0.69
C ARG A 392 -0.77 14.32 0.52
N GLU A 393 -1.05 13.62 1.60
CA GLU A 393 -1.54 12.22 1.55
C GLU A 393 -2.84 12.11 0.74
N PHE A 394 -3.76 13.08 0.89
CA PHE A 394 -4.97 13.14 0.08
C PHE A 394 -4.66 13.38 -1.42
N ALA A 395 -3.77 14.32 -1.73
CA ALA A 395 -3.39 14.61 -3.12
C ALA A 395 -2.69 13.44 -3.81
N GLU A 396 -1.81 12.75 -3.09
CA GLU A 396 -1.15 11.53 -3.57
C GLU A 396 -2.19 10.45 -3.88
N SER A 397 -3.15 10.22 -2.97
CA SER A 397 -4.27 9.29 -3.19
C SER A 397 -5.09 9.65 -4.42
N MET A 398 -5.41 10.94 -4.61
CA MET A 398 -6.18 11.40 -5.77
C MET A 398 -5.37 11.30 -7.07
N SER A 399 -4.07 11.61 -7.04
CA SER A 399 -3.16 11.51 -8.19
C SER A 399 -2.98 10.06 -8.65
N ALA A 400 -2.73 9.14 -7.71
CA ALA A 400 -2.62 7.70 -8.01
C ALA A 400 -3.86 7.17 -8.74
N GLN A 401 -5.06 7.58 -8.30
CA GLN A 401 -6.31 7.14 -8.89
C GLN A 401 -6.52 7.57 -10.35
N LEU A 402 -5.93 8.69 -10.74
CA LEU A 402 -6.14 9.31 -12.04
C LEU A 402 -5.07 8.91 -13.07
N GLY A 403 -4.01 8.24 -12.64
CA GLY A 403 -3.03 7.57 -13.51
C GLY A 403 -1.93 8.46 -14.10
N HIS A 404 -1.03 7.85 -14.86
CA HIS A 404 0.28 8.35 -15.30
C HIS A 404 0.30 9.47 -16.36
N ALA A 405 -0.83 10.06 -16.74
CA ALA A 405 -0.78 11.17 -17.70
C ALA A 405 0.00 12.40 -17.14
N HIS A 406 0.32 12.43 -15.85
CA HIS A 406 0.86 13.62 -15.19
C HIS A 406 1.98 13.29 -14.19
N HIS A 407 3.10 12.78 -14.70
CA HIS A 407 4.38 12.87 -14.00
C HIS A 407 4.79 14.34 -13.86
N SER A 408 4.43 14.96 -12.74
CA SER A 408 5.27 16.01 -12.18
C SER A 408 5.47 15.69 -10.71
N THR A 409 6.67 15.95 -10.21
CA THR A 409 7.14 15.80 -8.83
C THR A 409 6.39 16.67 -7.81
N ARG A 410 5.17 17.10 -8.17
CA ARG A 410 4.31 18.02 -7.43
C ARG A 410 2.85 17.56 -7.54
N HIS A 411 2.57 16.38 -6.97
CA HIS A 411 1.21 15.80 -6.89
C HIS A 411 0.17 16.79 -6.35
N LEU A 412 0.62 17.68 -5.46
CA LEU A 412 -0.22 18.71 -4.87
C LEU A 412 -0.48 19.91 -5.81
N ASP A 413 0.53 20.39 -6.52
CA ASP A 413 0.36 21.47 -7.50
C ASP A 413 -0.61 21.06 -8.59
N TRP A 414 -0.50 19.78 -9.01
CA TRP A 414 -1.41 19.16 -9.95
C TRP A 414 -2.84 19.10 -9.39
N LEU A 415 -3.03 18.57 -8.17
CA LEU A 415 -4.33 18.54 -7.51
C LEU A 415 -4.96 19.94 -7.47
N LEU A 416 -4.19 20.96 -7.12
CA LEU A 416 -4.70 22.31 -6.92
C LEU A 416 -4.98 23.02 -8.26
N SER A 417 -4.07 22.90 -9.24
CA SER A 417 -4.15 23.55 -10.56
C SER A 417 -5.08 22.83 -11.53
N ASP A 418 -4.87 21.54 -11.78
CA ASP A 418 -5.54 20.80 -12.86
C ASP A 418 -6.97 20.40 -12.48
N CYS A 419 -7.21 20.08 -11.20
CA CYS A 419 -8.58 19.93 -10.69
C CYS A 419 -9.26 21.28 -10.35
N LYS A 420 -8.59 22.41 -10.61
CA LYS A 420 -9.07 23.79 -10.34
C LYS A 420 -9.53 24.01 -8.89
N LEU A 421 -8.88 23.35 -7.94
CA LEU A 421 -9.24 23.40 -6.53
C LEU A 421 -8.71 24.69 -5.86
N ALA A 422 -7.46 25.09 -6.13
CA ALA A 422 -6.81 26.32 -5.64
C ALA A 422 -5.64 26.79 -6.53
N GLY A 423 -5.18 28.04 -6.38
CA GLY A 423 -4.02 28.51 -7.13
C GLY A 423 -2.69 28.03 -6.52
N PHE A 424 -1.71 27.61 -7.35
CA PHE A 424 -0.36 27.19 -6.90
C PHE A 424 0.28 28.16 -5.88
N ARG A 425 0.12 29.47 -6.09
CA ARG A 425 0.64 30.51 -5.20
C ARG A 425 0.06 30.46 -3.78
N GLU A 426 -1.17 29.97 -3.62
CA GLU A 426 -1.82 29.88 -2.30
C GLU A 426 -1.21 28.76 -1.45
N PHE A 427 -0.75 27.67 -2.08
CA PHE A 427 -0.10 26.57 -1.39
C PHE A 427 1.41 26.74 -1.22
N ALA A 428 2.12 27.28 -2.23
CA ALA A 428 3.54 27.60 -2.07
C ALA A 428 3.78 28.56 -0.89
N ALA A 429 2.83 29.47 -0.62
CA ALA A 429 2.84 30.34 0.55
C ALA A 429 2.80 29.57 1.89
N LEU A 430 2.17 28.40 1.93
CA LEU A 430 2.06 27.50 3.09
C LEU A 430 3.37 26.74 3.37
N GLU A 431 4.14 26.43 2.33
CA GLU A 431 5.48 25.82 2.48
C GLU A 431 6.56 26.86 2.77
N SER A 432 6.34 28.12 2.35
CA SER A 432 7.31 29.21 2.50
C SER A 432 7.18 30.00 3.80
N THR A 433 6.24 29.67 4.68
CA THR A 433 6.21 30.28 6.01
C THR A 433 7.40 29.77 6.81
N GLY A 434 8.32 30.66 7.17
CA GLY A 434 9.32 30.33 8.18
C GLY A 434 8.62 29.80 9.43
N ASP A 435 9.16 28.73 10.00
CA ASP A 435 8.68 28.21 11.27
C ASP A 435 8.82 29.27 12.38
N TYR A 436 8.09 29.09 13.48
CA TYR A 436 8.12 30.05 14.58
C TYR A 436 9.54 30.24 15.13
N GLU A 437 10.37 29.20 15.09
CA GLU A 437 11.78 29.25 15.46
C GLU A 437 12.58 30.23 14.56
N SER A 438 12.37 30.17 13.25
CA SER A 438 12.95 31.09 12.27
C SER A 438 12.49 32.53 12.52
N LEU A 439 11.22 32.74 12.88
CA LEU A 439 10.70 34.06 13.26
C LEU A 439 11.38 34.60 14.52
N LEU A 440 11.66 33.74 15.51
CA LEU A 440 12.39 34.10 16.73
C LEU A 440 13.87 34.41 16.44
N ILE A 441 14.52 33.64 15.56
CA ILE A 441 15.90 33.89 15.12
C ILE A 441 15.98 35.24 14.40
N TRP A 442 15.07 35.50 13.46
CA TRP A 442 14.98 36.78 12.76
C TRP A 442 14.78 37.95 13.73
N ARG A 443 13.87 37.78 14.70
CA ARG A 443 13.64 38.79 15.73
C ARG A 443 14.91 39.08 16.54
N ARG A 444 15.69 38.05 16.91
CA ARG A 444 16.96 38.22 17.63
C ARG A 444 18.01 38.96 16.80
N ILE A 445 18.20 38.55 15.55
CA ILE A 445 19.14 39.18 14.61
C ILE A 445 18.78 40.66 14.38
N GLU A 446 17.48 41.00 14.36
CA GLU A 446 17.03 42.38 14.19
C GLU A 446 16.98 43.19 15.50
N GLU A 447 16.81 42.55 16.66
CA GLU A 447 16.99 43.17 17.99
C GLU A 447 18.44 43.60 18.25
N GLU A 448 19.41 43.01 17.54
CA GLU A 448 20.82 43.44 17.55
C GLU A 448 21.09 44.67 16.66
N ARG A 449 20.13 45.08 15.81
CA ARG A 449 20.26 46.26 14.93
C ARG A 449 19.83 47.55 15.61
N THR A 450 20.40 48.68 15.18
CA THR A 450 20.06 50.02 15.69
C THR A 450 18.65 50.46 15.26
N PRO A 451 18.01 51.43 15.95
CA PRO A 451 16.67 51.93 15.59
C PRO A 451 16.55 52.42 14.14
N ALA A 452 17.57 53.11 13.61
CA ALA A 452 17.59 53.60 12.23
C ALA A 452 17.71 52.47 11.20
N GLU A 453 18.45 51.41 11.53
CA GLU A 453 18.53 50.20 10.69
C GLU A 453 17.20 49.44 10.71
N ARG A 454 16.57 49.30 11.89
CA ARG A 454 15.25 48.65 12.01
C ARG A 454 14.18 49.36 11.16
N GLU A 455 14.17 50.69 11.13
CA GLU A 455 13.25 51.46 10.28
C GLU A 455 13.57 51.29 8.78
N ARG A 456 14.86 51.30 8.40
CA ARG A 456 15.32 51.07 7.01
C ARG A 456 14.95 49.68 6.47
N PHE A 457 14.92 48.66 7.34
CA PHE A 457 14.55 47.29 6.97
C PHE A 457 13.06 46.97 7.23
N GLY A 458 12.25 47.96 7.65
CA GLY A 458 10.80 47.80 7.78
C GLY A 458 10.34 46.98 9.00
N PHE A 459 11.05 47.08 10.13
CA PHE A 459 10.68 46.40 11.36
C PHE A 459 9.34 46.91 11.92
N HIS A 460 8.33 46.07 11.82
CA HIS A 460 7.04 46.26 12.47
C HIS A 460 6.86 45.16 13.53
N PRO A 461 6.92 45.49 14.85
CA PRO A 461 6.86 44.50 15.94
C PRO A 461 5.66 43.54 15.86
N GLY A 462 4.58 43.97 15.23
CA GLY A 462 3.38 43.17 15.01
C GLY A 462 3.47 42.15 13.86
N ARG A 463 4.47 42.20 12.96
CA ARG A 463 4.60 41.24 11.85
C ARG A 463 5.22 39.91 12.27
N TYR A 464 6.07 39.90 13.30
CA TYR A 464 6.86 38.74 13.73
C TYR A 464 6.48 38.29 15.16
N SER A 465 5.21 37.99 15.40
CA SER A 465 4.70 37.54 16.71
C SER A 465 4.01 36.18 16.61
N ALA A 466 3.97 35.42 17.71
CA ALA A 466 3.21 34.16 17.77
C ALA A 466 1.74 34.36 17.38
N LYS A 467 1.16 35.52 17.72
CA LYS A 467 -0.20 35.89 17.33
C LYS A 467 -0.36 36.01 15.81
N SER A 468 0.60 36.66 15.14
CA SER A 468 0.58 36.87 13.69
C SER A 468 0.86 35.56 12.96
N HIS A 469 1.79 34.75 13.48
CA HIS A 469 2.06 33.40 13.00
C HIS A 469 0.82 32.51 13.08
N LEU A 470 0.20 32.43 14.26
CA LEU A 470 -1.03 31.65 14.46
C LEU A 470 -2.15 32.11 13.53
N ALA A 471 -2.36 33.43 13.40
CA ALA A 471 -3.37 33.99 12.51
C ALA A 471 -3.11 33.60 11.04
N HIS A 472 -1.85 33.59 10.63
CA HIS A 472 -1.45 33.15 9.30
C HIS A 472 -1.75 31.66 9.09
N VAL A 473 -1.31 30.78 9.99
CA VAL A 473 -1.57 29.33 9.89
C VAL A 473 -3.09 29.04 9.86
N GLU A 474 -3.89 29.74 10.67
CA GLU A 474 -5.37 29.64 10.64
C GLU A 474 -5.98 30.08 9.31
N GLU A 475 -5.50 31.17 8.73
CA GLU A 475 -5.95 31.68 7.43
C GLU A 475 -5.66 30.65 6.34
N GLN A 476 -4.46 30.08 6.35
CA GLN A 476 -4.05 29.08 5.38
C GLN A 476 -4.85 27.78 5.49
N ALA A 477 -5.04 27.26 6.70
CA ALA A 477 -5.92 26.12 6.95
C ALA A 477 -7.34 26.36 6.41
N THR A 478 -7.84 27.60 6.57
CA THR A 478 -9.17 27.99 6.06
C THR A 478 -9.21 28.00 4.53
N LYS A 479 -8.17 28.50 3.85
CA LYS A 479 -8.06 28.47 2.38
C LYS A 479 -8.03 27.04 1.85
N LEU A 480 -7.23 26.17 2.45
CA LEU A 480 -7.15 24.75 2.10
C LEU A 480 -8.49 24.04 2.20
N MET A 481 -9.22 24.21 3.32
CA MET A 481 -10.56 23.64 3.45
C MET A 481 -11.52 24.15 2.37
N LYS A 482 -11.46 25.44 2.03
CA LYS A 482 -12.31 26.01 0.98
C LYS A 482 -12.00 25.42 -0.39
N ALA A 483 -10.72 25.13 -0.66
CA ALA A 483 -10.29 24.45 -1.88
C ALA A 483 -10.79 22.99 -1.92
N LEU A 484 -10.57 22.24 -0.85
CA LEU A 484 -10.96 20.82 -0.75
C LEU A 484 -12.47 20.64 -0.88
N ARG A 485 -13.31 21.57 -0.40
CA ARG A 485 -14.77 21.52 -0.62
C ARG A 485 -15.22 21.47 -2.09
N LYS A 486 -14.35 21.79 -3.06
CA LYS A 486 -14.63 21.65 -4.50
C LYS A 486 -14.34 20.25 -5.05
N VAL A 487 -13.64 19.40 -4.30
CA VAL A 487 -13.26 18.03 -4.69
C VAL A 487 -14.46 17.23 -5.21
N PRO A 488 -15.63 17.16 -4.55
CA PRO A 488 -16.75 16.34 -5.05
C PRO A 488 -17.18 16.66 -6.50
N LYS A 489 -17.08 17.93 -6.92
CA LYS A 489 -17.39 18.32 -8.31
C LYS A 489 -16.31 17.89 -9.30
N ALA A 490 -15.02 18.05 -8.93
CA ALA A 490 -13.91 17.54 -9.72
C ALA A 490 -14.03 16.01 -9.87
N CYS A 491 -14.46 15.36 -8.80
CA CYS A 491 -14.66 13.95 -8.72
C CYS A 491 -15.70 13.40 -9.71
N GLU A 492 -16.87 14.03 -9.72
CA GLU A 492 -17.92 13.71 -10.65
C GLU A 492 -17.54 13.99 -12.11
N GLN A 493 -16.74 15.03 -12.37
CA GLN A 493 -16.24 15.34 -13.71
C GLN A 493 -15.29 14.25 -14.22
N LEU A 494 -14.29 13.87 -13.41
CA LEU A 494 -13.32 12.83 -13.75
C LEU A 494 -14.01 11.47 -13.99
N ARG A 495 -15.01 11.14 -13.18
CA ARG A 495 -15.85 9.97 -13.39
C ARG A 495 -16.56 10.01 -14.75
N ARG A 496 -17.14 11.15 -15.13
CA ARG A 496 -17.83 11.31 -16.43
C ARG A 496 -16.86 11.18 -17.60
N ASP A 497 -15.65 11.70 -17.47
CA ASP A 497 -14.63 11.63 -18.51
C ASP A 497 -14.10 10.20 -18.69
N HIS A 498 -13.86 9.47 -17.59
CA HIS A 498 -13.50 8.05 -17.63
C HIS A 498 -14.60 7.20 -18.30
N LEU A 499 -15.87 7.40 -17.94
CA LEU A 499 -17.01 6.70 -18.56
C LEU A 499 -17.20 7.06 -20.04
N ARG A 500 -16.77 8.24 -20.48
CA ARG A 500 -16.78 8.62 -21.90
C ARG A 500 -15.67 7.91 -22.67
N MET A 501 -14.45 7.86 -22.12
CA MET A 501 -13.34 7.09 -22.70
C MET A 501 -13.69 5.61 -22.84
N HIS A 502 -14.24 4.99 -21.79
CA HIS A 502 -14.64 3.59 -21.83
C HIS A 502 -15.70 3.31 -22.91
N ARG A 503 -16.69 4.20 -23.08
CA ARG A 503 -17.70 4.07 -24.15
C ARG A 503 -17.12 4.26 -25.54
N TYR A 504 -16.21 5.21 -25.71
CA TYR A 504 -15.54 5.48 -26.98
C TYR A 504 -14.65 4.31 -27.43
N CYS A 505 -13.92 3.71 -26.49
CA CYS A 505 -13.13 2.53 -26.80
C CYS A 505 -13.98 1.28 -27.03
N ALA A 506 -15.10 1.11 -26.31
CA ALA A 506 -16.03 -0.01 -26.54
C ALA A 506 -16.79 0.09 -27.88
N SER A 507 -16.84 1.27 -28.50
CA SER A 507 -17.48 1.50 -29.81
C SER A 507 -16.53 1.38 -31.01
N ARG A 508 -15.24 1.09 -30.77
CA ARG A 508 -14.21 0.84 -31.78
C ARG A 508 -13.76 -0.61 -31.68
#